data_AF-A0A8J4EMY6-F1
#
_entry.id   AF-A0A8J4EMY6-F1
#
_cell.length_a   1.000
_cell.length_b   1.000
_cell.length_c   1.000
_cell.angle_alpha   90.00
_cell.angle_beta   90.00
_cell.angle_gamma   90.00
#
_symmetry.space_group_name_H-M   'P 1'
#
loop_
_entity.id
_entity.type
_entity.pdbx_description
1 polymer ?
#
loop_
_entity_poly.entity_id
_entity_poly.type
_entity_poly.pdbx_seq_one_letter_code
_entity_poly.pdbx_strand_id
1 'polypeptide(L)'
;MNAEPSTEPLEPSDAELLAHLIDAAGAPPRRFVLAHRDDEDAPTVFRWGIELPDGAYLVSPDGSSTAQCASAWSALDLFDRVRVLDLIWLDPR
;
A
#
# COMPACT_ATOMS: atom_id res chain seq x y z
N MET A 1 -9.08 52.57 -5.47
CA MET A 1 -9.30 51.24 -6.06
C MET A 1 -8.79 50.23 -5.05
N ASN A 2 -9.70 49.55 -4.34
CA ASN A 2 -9.34 48.45 -3.45
C ASN A 2 -9.33 47.19 -4.32
N ALA A 3 -8.19 46.50 -4.40
CA ALA A 3 -8.11 45.20 -5.03
C ALA A 3 -8.81 44.18 -4.11
N GLU A 4 -9.84 43.51 -4.62
CA GLU A 4 -10.43 42.37 -3.94
C GLU A 4 -9.40 41.22 -3.93
N PRO A 5 -9.17 40.57 -2.77
CA PRO A 5 -8.28 39.42 -2.74
C PRO A 5 -8.91 38.28 -3.56
N SER A 6 -8.27 37.91 -4.66
CA SER A 6 -8.61 36.69 -5.40
C SER A 6 -8.62 35.52 -4.43
N THR A 7 -9.80 34.96 -4.21
CA THR A 7 -9.99 33.70 -3.48
C THR A 7 -9.80 32.57 -4.49
N GLU A 8 -8.57 32.34 -4.94
CA GLU A 8 -8.27 31.12 -5.69
C GLU A 8 -8.39 29.92 -4.74
N PRO A 9 -9.11 28.84 -5.12
CA PRO A 9 -9.17 27.63 -4.31
C PRO A 9 -7.76 27.10 -4.10
N LEU A 10 -7.36 26.90 -2.85
CA LEU A 10 -6.14 26.17 -2.53
C LEU A 10 -6.34 24.72 -2.99
N GLU A 11 -5.62 24.33 -4.05
CA GLU A 11 -5.51 22.92 -4.42
C GLU A 11 -4.99 22.15 -3.19
N PRO A 12 -5.65 21.06 -2.77
CA PRO A 12 -5.22 20.31 -1.61
C PRO A 12 -3.82 19.74 -1.84
N SER A 13 -3.00 19.78 -0.80
CA SER A 13 -1.70 19.09 -0.83
C SER A 13 -1.90 17.59 -1.00
N ASP A 14 -0.88 16.88 -1.51
CA ASP A 14 -0.91 15.42 -1.66
C ASP A 14 -1.27 14.70 -0.34
N ALA A 15 -0.86 15.27 0.80
CA ALA A 15 -1.19 14.74 2.12
C ALA A 15 -2.67 14.89 2.49
N GLU A 16 -3.28 16.03 2.16
CA GLU A 16 -4.71 16.27 2.36
C GLU A 16 -5.55 15.42 1.40
N LEU A 17 -5.12 15.31 0.15
CA LEU A 17 -5.73 14.42 -0.83
C LEU A 17 -5.67 12.96 -0.36
N LEU A 18 -4.52 12.51 0.14
CA LEU A 18 -4.36 11.16 0.67
C LEU A 18 -5.25 10.93 1.90
N ALA A 19 -5.30 11.88 2.84
CA ALA A 19 -6.17 11.79 4.01
C ALA A 19 -7.66 11.69 3.61
N HIS A 20 -8.10 12.50 2.64
CA HIS A 20 -9.47 12.42 2.13
C HIS A 20 -9.79 11.08 1.45
N LEU A 21 -8.84 10.51 0.70
CA LEU A 21 -8.99 9.20 0.08
C LEU A 21 -9.07 8.08 1.14
N ILE A 22 -8.26 8.18 2.20
CA ILE A 22 -8.28 7.26 3.33
C ILE A 22 -9.63 7.33 4.07
N ASP A 23 -10.11 8.53 4.36
CA ASP A 23 -11.41 8.74 5.02
C ASP A 23 -12.57 8.23 4.14
N ALA A 24 -12.52 8.47 2.84
CA ALA A 24 -13.52 7.99 1.88
C ALA A 24 -13.54 6.47 1.76
N ALA A 25 -12.38 5.81 1.92
CA ALA A 25 -12.29 4.35 1.92
C ALA A 25 -12.92 3.72 3.17
N GLY A 26 -13.10 4.47 4.27
CA GLY A 26 -13.72 4.00 5.50
C GLY A 26 -12.83 3.11 6.38
N ALA A 27 -11.56 2.94 6.00
CA ALA A 27 -10.53 2.33 6.83
C ALA A 27 -9.13 2.80 6.40
N PRO A 28 -8.19 2.96 7.34
CA PRO A 28 -6.82 3.29 6.99
C PRO A 28 -6.19 2.17 6.15
N PRO A 29 -5.41 2.51 5.09
CA PRO A 29 -4.64 1.54 4.34
C PRO A 29 -3.72 0.76 5.28
N ARG A 30 -3.67 -0.56 5.10
CA ARG A 30 -2.81 -1.45 5.89
C ARG A 30 -1.63 -1.89 5.06
N ARG A 31 -0.44 -1.60 5.52
CA ARG A 31 0.83 -1.92 4.87
C ARG A 31 1.25 -3.34 5.25
N PHE A 32 1.72 -4.07 4.26
CA PHE A 32 2.24 -5.42 4.45
C PHE A 32 3.44 -5.69 3.54
N VAL A 33 4.12 -6.79 3.84
CA VAL A 33 5.23 -7.31 3.06
C VAL A 33 5.01 -8.79 2.81
N LEU A 34 5.33 -9.25 1.60
CA LEU A 34 5.59 -10.65 1.33
C LEU A 34 7.10 -10.86 1.40
N ALA A 35 7.57 -11.70 2.32
CA ALA A 35 8.98 -11.97 2.53
C ALA A 35 9.26 -13.48 2.40
N HIS A 36 10.47 -13.83 1.97
CA HIS A 36 10.91 -15.23 1.94
C HIS A 36 10.98 -15.81 3.35
N ARG A 37 10.36 -16.98 3.53
CA ARG A 37 10.33 -17.68 4.83
C ARG A 37 11.70 -18.25 5.22
N ASP A 38 12.45 -18.73 4.22
CA ASP A 38 13.65 -19.55 4.43
C ASP A 38 14.92 -18.73 4.71
N ASP A 39 14.80 -17.41 4.90
CA ASP A 39 15.94 -16.53 5.10
C ASP A 39 16.20 -16.36 6.61
N GLU A 40 16.97 -17.31 7.19
CA GLU A 40 17.21 -17.42 8.63
C GLU A 40 17.92 -16.20 9.24
N ASP A 41 18.68 -15.45 8.44
CA ASP A 41 19.47 -14.30 8.90
C ASP A 41 18.74 -12.96 8.74
N ALA A 42 17.88 -12.81 7.72
CA ALA A 42 16.99 -11.66 7.56
C ALA A 42 15.90 -11.95 6.51
N PRO A 43 14.59 -11.78 6.81
CA PRO A 43 13.54 -12.00 5.83
C PRO A 43 13.71 -11.10 4.60
N THR A 44 14.12 -11.67 3.47
CA THR A 44 14.26 -10.94 2.21
C THR A 44 12.89 -10.58 1.64
N VAL A 45 12.67 -9.28 1.41
CA VAL A 45 11.43 -8.76 0.86
C VAL A 45 11.27 -9.16 -0.61
N PHE A 46 10.19 -9.88 -0.92
CA PHE A 46 9.80 -10.22 -2.28
C PHE A 46 8.88 -9.14 -2.91
N ARG A 47 7.94 -8.61 -2.12
CA ARG A 47 6.99 -7.55 -2.51
C ARG A 47 6.62 -6.68 -1.32
N TRP A 48 6.50 -5.38 -1.53
CA TRP A 48 5.80 -4.47 -0.64
C TRP A 48 4.34 -4.37 -1.05
N GLY A 49 3.42 -4.15 -0.12
CA GLY A 49 2.01 -4.00 -0.44
C GLY A 49 1.24 -3.09 0.50
N ILE A 50 0.11 -2.60 -0.02
CA ILE A 50 -0.92 -1.87 0.70
C ILE A 50 -2.25 -2.56 0.46
N GLU A 51 -2.96 -2.92 1.52
CA GLU A 51 -4.34 -3.39 1.48
C GLU A 51 -5.29 -2.23 1.77
N LEU A 52 -6.21 -2.03 0.84
CA LEU A 52 -7.35 -1.13 0.88
C LEU A 52 -8.64 -1.97 0.95
N PRO A 53 -9.79 -1.35 1.27
CA PRO A 53 -11.07 -2.05 1.31
C PRO A 53 -11.49 -2.71 -0.01
N ASP A 54 -10.99 -2.21 -1.14
CA ASP A 54 -11.30 -2.69 -2.50
C ASP A 54 -10.26 -3.70 -3.04
N GLY A 55 -9.14 -3.91 -2.34
CA GLY A 55 -8.13 -4.88 -2.73
C GLY A 55 -6.73 -4.57 -2.20
N ALA A 56 -5.75 -5.35 -2.64
CA ALA A 56 -4.35 -5.18 -2.31
C ALA A 56 -3.51 -4.82 -3.54
N TYR A 57 -2.63 -3.85 -3.38
CA TYR A 57 -1.72 -3.36 -4.40
C TYR A 57 -0.29 -3.68 -3.97
N LEU A 58 0.49 -4.29 -4.86
CA LEU A 58 1.84 -4.74 -4.58
C LEU A 58 2.84 -4.12 -5.54
N VAL A 59 4.06 -3.91 -5.06
CA VAL A 59 5.20 -3.42 -5.85
C VAL A 59 6.44 -4.24 -5.53
N SER A 60 7.27 -4.50 -6.54
CA SER A 60 8.59 -5.11 -6.35
C SER A 60 9.54 -4.18 -5.59
N PRO A 61 10.54 -4.72 -4.87
CA PRO A 61 11.49 -3.92 -4.09
C PRO A 61 12.25 -2.88 -4.93
N ASP A 62 12.48 -3.19 -6.20
CA ASP A 62 13.13 -2.32 -7.19
C ASP A 62 12.16 -1.39 -7.93
N GLY A 63 10.86 -1.46 -7.64
CA GLY A 63 9.81 -0.68 -8.31
C GLY A 63 9.48 -1.11 -9.75
N SER A 64 10.12 -2.15 -10.28
CA SER A 64 10.00 -2.53 -11.70
C SER A 64 8.67 -3.18 -12.08
N SER A 65 7.90 -3.69 -11.10
CA SER A 65 6.65 -4.39 -11.37
C SER A 65 5.62 -4.15 -10.28
N THR A 66 4.35 -4.12 -10.71
CA THR A 66 3.19 -3.97 -9.83
C THR A 66 2.20 -5.12 -10.05
N ALA A 67 1.38 -5.39 -9.04
CA ALA A 67 0.28 -6.35 -9.12
C ALA A 67 -0.90 -5.86 -8.28
N GLN A 68 -2.11 -6.22 -8.72
CA GLN A 68 -3.33 -6.03 -7.95
C GLN A 68 -3.92 -7.39 -7.59
N CYS A 69 -4.36 -7.55 -6.36
CA CYS A 69 -4.97 -8.77 -5.83
C CYS A 69 -6.24 -8.40 -5.05
N ALA A 70 -7.14 -9.37 -4.84
CA ALA A 70 -8.38 -9.13 -4.09
C ALA A 70 -8.13 -8.83 -2.59
N SER A 71 -6.98 -9.27 -2.05
CA SER A 71 -6.54 -9.02 -0.67
C SER A 71 -5.06 -9.36 -0.52
N ALA A 72 -4.45 -9.00 0.61
CA ALA A 72 -3.08 -9.38 0.95
C ALA A 72 -2.92 -10.91 1.05
N TRP A 73 -3.94 -11.59 1.58
CA TRP A 73 -3.99 -13.06 1.61
C TRP A 73 -4.08 -13.68 0.22
N SER A 74 -4.87 -13.07 -0.69
CA SER A 74 -4.95 -13.53 -2.07
C SER A 74 -3.61 -13.37 -2.80
N ALA A 75 -2.87 -12.31 -2.48
CA ALA A 75 -1.51 -12.13 -3.01
C ALA A 75 -0.56 -13.21 -2.49
N LEU A 76 -0.61 -13.52 -1.18
CA LEU A 76 0.16 -14.62 -0.62
C LEU A 76 -0.18 -15.94 -1.32
N ASP A 77 -1.46 -16.33 -1.42
CA ASP A 77 -1.87 -17.58 -2.08
C ASP A 77 -1.42 -17.66 -3.55
N LEU A 78 -1.39 -16.52 -4.25
CA LEU A 78 -0.93 -16.47 -5.64
C LEU A 78 0.58 -16.71 -5.75
N PHE A 79 1.38 -16.00 -4.95
CA PHE A 79 2.84 -16.03 -5.06
C PHE A 79 3.49 -17.18 -4.29
N ASP A 80 2.85 -17.70 -3.24
CA ASP A 80 3.37 -18.80 -2.42
C ASP A 80 3.44 -20.12 -3.22
N ARG A 81 2.69 -20.23 -4.32
CA ARG A 81 2.73 -21.37 -5.25
C ARG A 81 4.08 -21.52 -5.96
N VAL A 82 4.84 -20.44 -6.08
CA VAL A 82 6.11 -20.40 -6.82
C VAL A 82 7.29 -19.99 -5.97
N ARG A 83 7.06 -19.48 -4.76
CA ARG A 83 8.05 -19.01 -3.79
C ARG A 83 7.57 -19.38 -2.40
N VAL A 84 8.45 -19.73 -1.47
CA VAL A 84 8.05 -19.93 -0.07
C VAL A 84 8.01 -18.57 0.61
N LEU A 85 6.81 -18.07 0.94
CA LEU A 85 6.59 -16.69 1.40
C LEU A 85 5.77 -16.64 2.70
N ASP A 86 6.00 -15.60 3.48
CA ASP A 86 5.17 -15.20 4.61
C ASP A 86 4.59 -13.80 4.40
N LEU A 87 3.36 -13.61 4.90
CA LEU A 87 2.68 -12.32 4.95
C LEU A 87 2.95 -11.63 6.30
N ILE A 88 3.63 -10.49 6.26
CA ILE A 88 4.00 -9.71 7.43
C ILE A 88 3.26 -8.37 7.39
N TRP A 89 2.46 -8.08 8.42
CA TRP A 89 1.82 -6.78 8.60
C TRP A 89 2.78 -5.80 9.26
N LEU A 90 2.91 -4.60 8.69
CA LEU A 90 3.80 -3.56 9.22
C LEU A 90 3.10 -2.63 10.22
N ASP A 91 1.77 -2.55 10.12
CA ASP A 91 0.96 -1.75 11.03
C ASP A 91 0.52 -2.59 12.23
N PRO A 92 0.62 -2.06 13.46
CA PRO A 92 0.07 -2.71 14.65
C PRO A 92 -1.45 -2.88 14.51
N ARG A 93 -1.98 -3.97 15.07
CA ARG A 93 -3.43 -4.24 15.12
C ARG A 93 -4.15 -3.32 16.09
#